data_AF-A0A2U1WN61-F1
#
_entry.id   AF-A0A2U1WN61-F1
#
_cell.length_a   1.000
_cell.length_b   1.000
_cell.length_c   1.000
_cell.angle_alpha   90.00
_cell.angle_beta   90.00
_cell.angle_gamma   90.00
#
_symmetry.space_group_name_H-M   'P 1'
#
loop_
_entity.id
_entity.type
_entity.pdbx_description
1 polymer ?
#
loop_
_entity_poly.entity_id
_entity_poly.type
_entity_poly.pdbx_seq_one_letter_code
_entity_poly.pdbx_strand_id
1 'polypeptide(L)' 'MVCDLDMQPDMAQKADRKVTMLITEDELREIEDAWHEDRMRSRNEAIRDLLRRGIDARKKERIASKA' A
#
# COMPACT_ATOMS: atom_id res chain seq x y z
N MET A 1 -41.36 25.20 -3.06
CA MET A 1 -40.87 24.46 -1.89
C MET A 1 -39.54 23.88 -2.30
N VAL A 2 -38.46 24.61 -1.97
CA VAL A 2 -37.08 24.18 -2.21
C VAL A 2 -36.77 23.11 -1.18
N CYS A 3 -36.55 21.88 -1.64
CA CYS A 3 -35.79 20.92 -0.87
C CYS A 3 -34.39 20.98 -1.45
N ASP A 4 -33.61 21.93 -0.94
CA ASP A 4 -32.16 21.95 -1.06
C ASP A 4 -31.66 20.59 -0.58
N LEU A 5 -31.32 19.74 -1.53
CA LEU A 5 -30.65 18.49 -1.25
C LEU A 5 -29.20 18.86 -0.92
N ASP A 6 -28.95 19.05 0.38
CA ASP A 6 -27.61 19.09 0.97
C ASP A 6 -26.88 17.78 0.66
N MET A 7 -26.32 17.68 -0.55
CA MET A 7 -25.42 16.61 -0.93
C MET A 7 -24.07 16.95 -0.32
N GLN A 8 -23.90 16.51 0.93
CA GLN A 8 -22.68 16.67 1.71
C GLN A 8 -21.45 16.25 0.89
N PRO A 9 -20.39 17.07 0.82
CA PRO A 9 -19.11 16.61 0.31
C PRO A 9 -18.46 15.72 1.38
N ASP A 10 -17.56 14.86 0.93
CA ASP A 10 -16.52 14.22 1.75
C ASP A 10 -16.89 12.95 2.52
N MET A 11 -16.80 11.82 1.81
CA MET A 11 -16.26 10.57 2.37
C MET A 11 -15.56 9.84 1.22
N ALA A 12 -14.34 10.26 0.87
CA ALA A 12 -13.45 9.43 0.06
C ALA A 12 -13.12 8.17 0.86
N GLN A 13 -14.00 7.15 0.76
CA GLN A 13 -13.80 5.85 1.37
C GLN A 13 -12.41 5.36 0.94
N LYS A 14 -11.50 5.18 1.91
CA LYS A 14 -10.28 4.39 1.71
C LYS A 14 -10.70 2.94 1.50
N ALA A 15 -11.29 2.68 0.34
CA ALA A 15 -11.76 1.36 -0.03
C ALA A 15 -10.54 0.51 -0.35
N ASP A 16 -10.33 -0.55 0.44
CA ASP A 16 -9.33 -1.56 0.12
C ASP A 16 -9.63 -2.15 -1.26
N ARG A 17 -8.60 -2.23 -2.11
CA ARG A 17 -8.68 -2.82 -3.44
C ARG A 17 -7.90 -4.14 -3.47
N LYS A 18 -8.51 -5.18 -4.02
CA LYS A 18 -7.84 -6.46 -4.27
C LYS A 18 -7.03 -6.37 -5.55
N VAL A 19 -5.76 -6.75 -5.49
CA VAL A 19 -4.87 -6.87 -6.64
C VAL A 19 -4.40 -8.32 -6.74
N THR A 20 -4.48 -8.89 -7.93
CA THR A 20 -3.92 -10.21 -8.26
C THR A 20 -2.76 -9.97 -9.21
N MET A 21 -1.58 -10.49 -8.90
CA MET A 21 -0.40 -10.38 -9.76
C MET A 21 0.38 -11.69 -9.76
N LEU A 22 1.17 -11.88 -10.81
CA LEU A 22 2.18 -12.93 -10.85
C LEU A 22 3.51 -12.32 -10.38
N ILE A 23 4.24 -13.08 -9.59
CA ILE A 23 5.58 -12.75 -9.12
C ILE A 23 6.50 -13.93 -9.44
N THR A 24 7.79 -13.66 -9.50
CA THR A 24 8.83 -14.67 -9.61
C THR A 24 8.99 -15.44 -8.29
N GLU A 25 9.64 -16.60 -8.36
CA GLU A 25 9.95 -17.41 -7.18
C GLU A 25 10.90 -16.66 -6.22
N ASP A 26 11.86 -15.91 -6.76
CA ASP A 26 12.81 -15.14 -5.96
C ASP A 26 12.11 -14.00 -5.20
N GLU A 27 11.18 -13.28 -5.85
CA GLU A 27 10.35 -12.28 -5.18
C GLU A 27 9.45 -12.92 -4.10
N LEU A 28 8.93 -14.12 -4.34
CA LEU A 28 8.15 -14.84 -3.33
C LEU A 28 8.99 -15.17 -2.10
N ARG A 29 10.24 -15.62 -2.29
CA ARG A 29 11.17 -15.91 -1.19
C ARG A 29 11.45 -14.68 -0.35
N GLU A 30 11.75 -13.54 -0.98
CA GLU A 30 11.96 -12.28 -0.23
C GLU A 30 10.74 -11.88 0.61
N ILE A 31 9.52 -12.11 0.10
CA ILE A 31 8.28 -11.87 0.82
C ILE A 31 8.13 -12.84 2.01
N GLU A 32 8.49 -14.11 1.83
CA GLU A 32 8.41 -15.12 2.88
C GLU A 32 9.46 -14.89 3.98
N ASP A 33 10.68 -14.54 3.61
CA ASP A 33 11.74 -14.16 4.54
C ASP A 33 11.30 -12.96 5.39
N ALA A 34 10.81 -11.89 4.74
CA ALA A 34 10.27 -10.73 5.45
C ALA A 34 9.09 -11.09 6.37
N TRP A 35 8.23 -12.04 5.98
CA TRP A 35 7.13 -12.50 6.82
C TRP A 35 7.64 -13.24 8.07
N HIS A 36 8.57 -14.18 7.89
CA HIS A 36 9.05 -15.04 8.96
C HIS A 36 10.03 -14.33 9.90
N GLU A 37 10.94 -13.52 9.36
CA GLU A 37 11.93 -12.78 10.15
C GLU A 37 11.27 -11.71 11.03
N ASP A 38 10.36 -10.91 10.47
CA ASP A 38 9.66 -9.86 11.20
C ASP A 38 8.47 -10.39 12.04
N ARG A 39 8.23 -11.71 12.01
CA ARG A 39 7.12 -12.39 12.72
C ARG A 39 5.76 -11.74 12.44
N MET A 40 5.52 -11.36 11.18
CA MET A 40 4.27 -10.70 10.78
C MET A 40 3.09 -11.67 10.89
N ARG A 41 1.87 -11.15 11.07
CA ARG A 41 0.67 -11.97 11.27
C ARG A 41 0.21 -12.66 9.99
N SER A 42 0.58 -12.14 8.83
CA SER A 42 0.24 -12.70 7.53
C SER A 42 1.20 -12.28 6.44
N ARG A 43 1.29 -13.08 5.36
CA ARG A 43 2.00 -12.72 4.14
C ARG A 43 1.51 -11.38 3.55
N ASN A 44 0.21 -11.10 3.62
CA ASN A 44 -0.36 -9.83 3.13
C ASN A 44 0.15 -8.63 3.93
N GLU A 45 0.42 -8.80 5.22
CA GLU A 45 1.01 -7.75 6.06
C GLU A 45 2.46 -7.48 5.64
N ALA A 46 3.26 -8.52 5.42
CA ALA A 46 4.63 -8.41 4.91
C ALA A 46 4.66 -7.70 3.54
N ILE A 47 3.78 -8.09 2.60
CA ILE A 47 3.68 -7.44 1.28
C ILE A 47 3.35 -5.94 1.43
N ARG A 48 2.40 -5.60 2.30
CA ARG A 48 2.03 -4.19 2.54
C ARG A 48 3.19 -3.39 3.13
N ASP A 49 3.96 -3.99 4.03
CA ASP A 49 5.10 -3.34 4.64
C ASP A 49 6.24 -3.10 3.62
N LEU A 50 6.59 -4.12 2.84
CA LEU A 50 7.57 -4.01 1.75
C LEU A 50 7.16 -2.93 0.73
N LEU A 51 5.87 -2.92 0.33
CA LEU A 51 5.34 -1.89 -0.57
C LEU A 51 5.48 -0.47 0.02
N ARG A 52 5.20 -0.29 1.32
CA ARG A 52 5.36 1.01 1.99
C ARG A 52 6.82 1.45 2.00
N ARG A 53 7.74 0.57 2.40
CA ARG A 53 9.19 0.84 2.40
C ARG A 53 9.66 1.27 1.00
N GLY A 54 9.24 0.56 -0.04
CA GLY A 54 9.58 0.90 -1.44
C GLY A 54 9.01 2.23 -1.92
N ILE A 55 7.74 2.52 -1.61
CA ILE A 55 7.08 3.80 -1.96
C ILE A 55 7.76 4.97 -1.25
N ASP A 56 8.11 4.81 0.03
CA ASP A 56 8.71 5.88 0.81
C ASP A 56 10.16 6.14 0.42
N ALA A 57 10.92 5.10 0.06
CA ALA A 57 12.25 5.24 -0.54
C ALA A 57 12.19 6.09 -1.83
N ARG A 58 11.30 5.75 -2.76
CA ARG A 58 11.09 6.54 -3.99
C ARG A 58 10.66 7.98 -3.75
N LYS A 59 9.80 8.22 -2.74
CA LYS A 59 9.38 9.59 -2.38
C LYS A 59 10.56 10.42 -1.88
N LYS A 60 11.43 9.83 -1.05
CA LYS A 60 12.63 10.49 -0.53
C LYS A 60 13.60 10.86 -1.66
N GLU A 61 13.87 9.93 -2.58
CA GLU A 61 14.69 10.18 -3.77
C GLU A 61 14.16 11.33 -4.61
N ARG A 62 12.84 11.37 -4.84
CA ARG A 62 12.20 12.43 -5.63
C ARG A 62 12.26 13.82 -4.98
N ILE A 63 12.29 13.90 -3.64
CA ILE A 63 12.45 15.17 -2.93
C ILE A 63 13.91 15.62 -3.01
N ALA A 64 14.86 14.71 -2.79
CA ALA A 64 16.29 14.98 -2.90
C ALA A 64 16.69 15.42 -4.32
N SER A 65 16.07 14.88 -5.37
CA SER A 65 16.34 15.27 -6.76
C SER A 65 15.73 16.62 -7.17
N LYS A 66 14.88 17.22 -6.33
CA LYS A 66 14.20 18.50 -6.60
C LYS A 66 14.73 19.65 -5.73
N ALA A 67 15.56 19.34 -4.74
CA ALA A 67 16.26 20.30 -3.89
C ALA A 67 17.62 20.64 -4.51
#